data_AF-A0A836RM00-F1
#
_entry.id   AF-A0A836RM00-F1
#
_cell.length_a   1.000
_cell.length_b   1.000
_cell.length_c   1.000
_cell.angle_alpha   90.00
_cell.angle_beta   90.00
_cell.angle_gamma   90.00
#
_symmetry.space_group_name_H-M   'P 1'
#
loop_
_entity.id
_entity.type
_entity.pdbx_description
1 polymer ?
#
loop_
_entity_poly.entity_id
_entity_poly.type
_entity_poly.pdbx_seq_one_letter_code
_entity_poly.pdbx_strand_id
1 'polypeptide(L)' 'MIKGFKELLQRRAEQKRRKIAVAMAQDVDVLHALDAARAAGIADAVLVGDKEKLNEIAGKENIDLSHYGIIDKSD' A
#
# COMPACT_ATOMS: atom_id res chain seq x y z
N MET A 1 -26.12 7.09 1.86
CA MET A 1 -25.02 7.96 2.35
C MET A 1 -24.21 7.18 3.36
N ILE A 2 -22.89 7.28 3.31
CA ILE A 2 -22.01 6.66 4.30
C ILE A 2 -21.77 7.71 5.39
N LYS A 3 -22.08 7.37 6.65
CA LYS A 3 -22.13 8.37 7.74
C LYS A 3 -20.83 8.52 8.53
N GLY A 4 -19.81 7.71 8.25
CA GLY A 4 -18.51 7.82 8.90
C GLY A 4 -17.47 6.81 8.40
N PHE A 5 -16.24 6.95 8.88
CA PHE A 5 -15.09 6.15 8.46
C PHE A 5 -15.23 4.65 8.74
N LYS A 6 -15.82 4.28 9.88
CA LYS A 6 -16.07 2.88 10.22
C LYS A 6 -17.04 2.21 9.23
N GLU A 7 -18.08 2.93 8.82
CA GLU A 7 -19.08 2.45 7.87
C GLU A 7 -18.51 2.39 6.43
N LEU A 8 -17.58 3.29 6.08
CA LEU A 8 -16.78 3.23 4.85
C LEU A 8 -15.93 1.96 4.81
N LEU A 9 -15.19 1.68 5.88
CA LEU A 9 -14.32 0.51 5.98
C LEU A 9 -15.12 -0.80 5.91
N GLN A 10 -16.26 -0.87 6.61
CA GLN A 10 -17.13 -2.05 6.58
C GLN A 10 -17.63 -2.33 5.16
N ARG A 11 -18.14 -1.31 4.46
CA ARG A 11 -18.56 -1.46 3.06
C ARG A 11 -17.42 -1.83 2.12
N ARG A 12 -16.20 -1.37 2.39
CA ARG A 12 -15.02 -1.74 1.60
C ARG A 12 -14.63 -3.20 1.84
N ALA A 13 -14.72 -3.68 3.07
CA ALA A 13 -14.44 -5.07 3.41
C ALA A 13 -15.44 -6.05 2.76
N GLU A 14 -16.69 -5.60 2.52
CA GLU A 14 -17.70 -6.37 1.77
C GLU A 14 -17.43 -6.43 0.25
N GLN A 15 -16.49 -5.62 -0.26
CA GLN A 15 -16.14 -5.59 -1.67
C GLN A 15 -14.85 -6.36 -1.95
N LYS A 16 -14.71 -6.83 -3.20
CA LYS A 16 -13.47 -7.46 -3.67
C LYS A 16 -12.30 -6.48 -3.53
N ARG A 17 -11.17 -6.95 -2.99
CA ARG A 17 -9.91 -6.20 -2.92
C ARG A 17 -9.56 -5.63 -4.29
N ARG A 18 -9.26 -4.33 -4.29
CA ARG A 18 -8.79 -3.62 -5.48
C ARG A 18 -7.28 -3.41 -5.37
N LYS A 19 -6.60 -3.45 -6.51
CA LYS A 19 -5.21 -3.02 -6.62
C LYS A 19 -5.17 -1.52 -6.85
N ILE A 20 -4.37 -0.81 -6.06
CA ILE A 20 -4.11 0.63 -6.19
C ILE A 20 -2.65 0.84 -6.58
N ALA A 21 -2.38 1.80 -7.47
CA ALA A 21 -1.02 2.22 -7.79
C ALA A 21 -0.67 3.47 -6.99
N VAL A 22 0.49 3.49 -6.34
CA VAL A 22 0.97 4.61 -5.52
C VAL A 22 2.28 5.11 -6.10
N ALA A 23 2.28 6.36 -6.56
CA ALA A 23 3.48 7.04 -7.03
C ALA A 23 4.32 7.56 -5.86
N MET A 24 5.64 7.57 -6.03
CA MET A 24 6.60 7.97 -4.99
C MET A 24 6.37 7.24 -3.66
N ALA A 25 6.15 5.92 -3.71
CA ALA A 25 5.86 5.10 -2.52
C ALA A 25 7.08 4.84 -1.60
N GLN A 26 8.17 5.57 -1.80
CA GLN A 26 9.40 5.52 -1.00
C GLN A 26 9.30 6.39 0.26
N ASP A 27 8.13 6.39 0.90
CA ASP A 27 7.84 7.10 2.14
C ASP A 27 7.41 6.06 3.19
N VAL A 28 7.97 6.16 4.40
CA VAL A 28 7.75 5.19 5.48
C VAL A 28 6.28 5.12 5.87
N ASP A 29 5.63 6.28 6.03
CA ASP A 29 4.24 6.36 6.43
C ASP A 29 3.32 5.76 5.35
N VAL A 30 3.69 5.92 4.09
CA VAL A 30 2.97 5.33 2.95
C VAL A 30 3.09 3.80 2.98
N LEU A 31 4.30 3.26 3.17
CA LEU A 31 4.51 1.81 3.24
C LEU A 31 3.76 1.19 4.43
N HIS A 32 3.79 1.82 5.61
CA HIS A 32 3.02 1.38 6.78
C HIS A 32 1.51 1.41 6.53
N ALA A 33 0.98 2.46 5.89
CA ALA A 33 -0.42 2.53 5.55
C ALA A 33 -0.82 1.41 4.56
N LEU A 34 0.05 1.08 3.62
CA LEU A 34 -0.18 0.01 2.66
C LEU A 34 -0.09 -1.39 3.29
N ASP A 35 0.81 -1.61 4.25
CA ASP A 35 0.87 -2.86 5.02
C ASP A 35 -0.36 -3.05 5.91
N ALA A 36 -0.75 -2.02 6.66
CA ALA A 36 -1.97 -2.05 7.46
C ALA A 36 -3.22 -2.27 6.60
N ALA A 37 -3.34 -1.58 5.46
CA ALA A 37 -4.45 -1.77 4.53
C ALA A 37 -4.47 -3.19 3.94
N ARG A 38 -3.29 -3.76 3.69
CA ARG A 38 -3.16 -5.11 3.15
C ARG A 38 -3.52 -6.17 4.21
N ALA A 39 -3.02 -6.03 5.43
CA ALA A 39 -3.31 -6.91 6.57
C ALA A 39 -4.80 -6.87 6.94
N ALA A 40 -5.43 -5.69 6.86
CA ALA A 40 -6.86 -5.50 7.06
C ALA A 40 -7.73 -5.99 5.87
N GLY A 41 -7.12 -6.48 4.79
CA GLY A 41 -7.85 -6.98 3.62
C GLY A 41 -8.54 -5.90 2.78
N ILE A 42 -8.15 -4.63 2.93
CA ILE A 42 -8.82 -3.49 2.31
C ILE A 42 -8.41 -3.33 0.85
N ALA A 43 -7.11 -3.40 0.57
CA ALA A 43 -6.56 -3.21 -0.77
C ALA A 43 -5.21 -3.93 -0.94
N ASP A 44 -4.82 -4.10 -2.18
CA ASP A 44 -3.46 -4.47 -2.57
C ASP A 44 -2.82 -3.27 -3.27
N ALA A 45 -1.49 -3.13 -3.19
CA ALA A 45 -0.82 -1.97 -3.75
C ALA A 45 0.29 -2.33 -4.74
N VAL A 46 0.47 -1.42 -5.69
CA VAL A 46 1.56 -1.40 -6.66
C VAL A 46 2.34 -0.12 -6.40
N LEU A 47 3.61 -0.26 -6.06
CA LEU A 47 4.51 0.80 -5.67
C LEU A 47 5.27 1.27 -6.92
N VAL A 48 5.22 2.56 -7.21
CA VAL A 48 5.90 3.15 -8.37
C VAL A 48 6.91 4.19 -7.87
N GLY A 49 8.19 4.03 -8.18
CA GLY A 49 9.26 4.93 -7.72
C GLY A 49 10.66 4.35 -7.88
N ASP A 50 11.62 4.87 -7.10
CA ASP A 50 12.99 4.35 -7.02
C ASP A 50 12.98 3.00 -6.31
N LYS A 51 13.30 1.94 -7.05
CA LYS A 51 13.39 0.60 -6.46
C LYS A 51 14.45 0.51 -5.35
N GLU A 52 15.55 1.24 -5.47
CA GLU A 52 16.63 1.24 -4.48
C GLU A 52 16.18 1.84 -3.13
N LYS A 53 15.61 3.04 -3.15
CA LYS A 53 15.08 3.69 -1.94
C LYS A 53 13.97 2.87 -1.32
N LEU A 54 13.11 2.29 -2.13
CA LEU A 54 11.98 1.51 -1.66
C LEU A 54 12.44 0.22 -0.95
N ASN A 55 13.43 -0.48 -1.52
CA ASN A 55 14.07 -1.63 -0.85
C ASN A 55 14.80 -1.23 0.44
N GLU A 56 15.47 -0.07 0.46
CA GLU A 56 16.16 0.42 1.66
C GLU A 56 15.16 0.67 2.80
N ILE A 57 14.08 1.38 2.52
CA ILE A 57 13.06 1.72 3.51
C ILE A 57 12.33 0.47 3.98
N ALA A 58 11.92 -0.41 3.05
CA ALA A 58 11.27 -1.64 3.44
C ALA A 58 12.17 -2.58 4.26
N GLY A 59 13.47 -2.60 3.96
CA GLY A 59 14.44 -3.34 4.77
C GLY A 59 14.57 -2.77 6.19
N LYS A 60 14.57 -1.44 6.33
CA LYS A 60 14.60 -0.74 7.63
C LYS A 60 13.33 -1.01 8.46
N GLU A 61 12.17 -0.93 7.81
CA GLU A 61 10.86 -1.09 8.47
C GLU A 61 10.39 -2.55 8.55
N ASN A 62 11.19 -3.51 8.05
CA ASN A 62 10.87 -4.94 7.99
C ASN A 62 9.57 -5.26 7.23
N ILE A 63 9.29 -4.51 6.16
CA ILE A 63 8.08 -4.64 5.36
C ILE A 63 8.33 -5.63 4.22
N ASP A 64 7.47 -6.63 4.09
CA ASP A 64 7.60 -7.60 3.01
C ASP A 64 7.07 -7.05 1.68
N LEU A 65 8.02 -6.66 0.82
CA LEU A 65 7.74 -6.12 -0.51
C LEU A 65 7.28 -7.18 -1.53
N SER A 66 7.43 -8.48 -1.25
CA SER A 66 7.13 -9.56 -2.21
C SER A 66 5.67 -9.60 -2.60
N HIS A 67 4.82 -9.05 -1.75
CA HIS A 67 3.37 -8.99 -1.96
C HIS A 67 2.91 -7.74 -2.72
N TYR A 68 3.81 -6.80 -2.96
CA TYR A 68 3.55 -5.58 -3.69
C TYR A 68 4.13 -5.66 -5.10
N GLY A 69 3.42 -5.09 -6.07
CA GLY A 69 3.99 -4.91 -7.40
C GLY A 69 4.91 -3.71 -7.38
N ILE A 70 6.21 -3.85 -7.60
CA ILE A 70 7.12 -2.70 -7.71
C ILE A 70 7.32 -2.38 -9.19
N ILE A 71 7.02 -1.14 -9.56
CA ILE A 71 7.33 -0.59 -10.88
C ILE A 71 8.47 0.41 -10.68
N ASP A 72 9.65 0.01 -11.14
CA ASP A 72 10.81 0.88 -11.17
C ASP A 72 10.59 1.96 -12.22
N LYS A 73 10.66 3.21 -11.78
CA LYS A 73 10.51 4.39 -12.62
C LYS A 73 11.52 5.42 -12.12
N SER A 74 12.77 5.19 -12.47
CA SER A 74 13.80 6.22 -12.44
C SER A 74 13.43 7.27 -13.51
N ASP A 75 13.20 8.50 -13.08
CA ASP A 75 13.21 9.66 -13.98
C ASP A 75 14.64 10.21 -14.04
#